data_AF-A0A357EYS5-F1
#
_entry.id   AF-A0A357EYS5-F1
#
_cell.length_a   1.000
_cell.length_b   1.000
_cell.length_c   1.000
_cell.angle_alpha   90.00
_cell.angle_beta   90.00
_cell.angle_gamma   90.00
#
_symmetry.space_group_name_H-M   'P 1'
#
loop_
_entity.id
_entity.type
_entity.pdbx_description
1 polymer ?
#
loop_
_entity_poly.entity_id
_entity_poly.type
_entity_poly.pdbx_seq_one_letter_code
_entity_poly.pdbx_strand_id
1 'polypeptide(L)'
;MRKFTFYLIAGLMLLMAQIVVQAQTTGTVTGTVTDPNGAAVVGAAVTIKNEATAAELTTTTSNAGTFTFTLLQPGTYVVTVENSGFKKSSLPGVVVAVSTSA
;
A
#
# COMPACT_ATOMS: atom_id res chain seq x y z
N MET A 1 24.32 -33.62 -35.08
CA MET A 1 23.38 -32.48 -35.05
C MET A 1 22.23 -32.67 -34.05
N ARG A 2 21.45 -33.77 -34.07
CA ARG A 2 20.30 -33.99 -33.15
C ARG A 2 20.64 -33.94 -31.64
N LYS A 3 21.80 -34.46 -31.24
CA LYS A 3 22.26 -34.43 -29.83
C LYS A 3 22.59 -33.02 -29.35
N PHE A 4 23.19 -32.20 -30.23
CA PHE A 4 23.52 -30.80 -29.94
C PHE A 4 22.26 -29.96 -29.75
N THR A 5 21.24 -30.17 -30.59
CA THR A 5 19.92 -29.55 -30.41
C THR A 5 19.28 -29.94 -29.07
N PHE A 6 19.45 -31.18 -28.62
CA PHE A 6 18.95 -31.63 -27.32
C PHE A 6 19.63 -30.93 -26.13
N TYR A 7 20.95 -30.79 -26.17
CA TYR A 7 21.69 -30.05 -25.12
C TYR A 7 21.38 -28.55 -25.15
N LEU A 8 21.15 -27.97 -26.33
CA LEU A 8 20.77 -26.56 -26.48
C LEU A 8 19.38 -26.29 -25.88
N ILE A 9 18.41 -27.17 -26.12
CA ILE A 9 17.07 -27.07 -25.54
C ILE A 9 17.12 -27.28 -24.02
N ALA A 10 17.86 -28.27 -23.54
CA ALA A 10 18.02 -28.51 -22.11
C ALA A 10 18.71 -27.34 -21.38
N GLY A 11 19.73 -26.74 -22.02
CA GLY A 11 20.41 -25.55 -21.49
C GLY A 11 19.50 -24.33 -21.43
N LEU A 12 18.67 -24.11 -22.46
CA LEU A 12 17.69 -23.02 -22.48
C LEU A 12 16.60 -23.21 -21.42
N MET A 13 16.13 -24.45 -21.23
CA MET A 13 15.11 -24.79 -20.23
C MET A 13 15.63 -24.61 -18.79
N LEU A 14 16.91 -24.92 -18.55
CA LEU A 14 17.58 -24.70 -17.25
C LEU A 14 17.76 -23.21 -16.95
N LEU A 15 17.97 -22.37 -17.97
CA LEU A 15 18.10 -20.92 -17.83
C LEU A 15 16.76 -20.24 -17.46
N MET A 16 15.64 -20.78 -17.93
CA MET A 16 14.29 -20.28 -17.60
C MET A 16 13.81 -20.69 -16.19
N ALA A 17 14.45 -21.67 -15.56
CA ALA A 17 14.11 -22.12 -14.20
C ALA A 17 14.60 -21.15 -13.09
N GLN A 18 15.34 -20.09 -13.43
CA GLN A 18 15.89 -19.12 -12.47
C GLN A 18 15.01 -17.89 -12.26
N ILE A 19 13.75 -17.88 -12.73
CA ILE A 19 12.85 -16.75 -12.49
C ILE A 19 12.39 -16.78 -11.04
N VAL A 20 13.12 -16.07 -10.17
CA VAL A 20 12.69 -15.78 -8.81
C VAL A 20 11.58 -14.73 -8.90
N VAL A 21 10.33 -15.15 -8.72
CA VAL A 21 9.21 -14.22 -8.51
C VAL A 21 9.35 -13.64 -7.10
N GLN A 22 9.80 -12.39 -6.99
CA GLN A 22 9.74 -11.64 -5.74
C GLN A 22 8.27 -11.27 -5.49
N ALA A 23 7.61 -11.94 -4.54
CA ALA A 23 6.28 -11.53 -4.11
C ALA A 23 6.38 -10.13 -3.48
N GLN A 24 5.72 -9.13 -4.06
CA GLN A 24 5.66 -7.81 -3.43
C GLN A 24 4.81 -7.90 -2.16
N THR A 25 5.47 -7.82 -1.02
CA THR A 25 4.82 -7.79 0.29
C THR A 25 4.32 -6.37 0.58
N THR A 26 3.04 -6.13 0.37
CA THR A 26 2.40 -4.83 0.65
C THR A 26 1.37 -4.95 1.77
N GLY A 27 1.10 -3.84 2.45
CA GLY A 27 0.02 -3.71 3.43
C GLY A 27 -1.13 -2.83 2.93
N THR A 28 -2.19 -2.81 3.72
CA THR A 28 -3.39 -1.99 3.51
C THR A 28 -3.71 -1.22 4.78
N VAL A 29 -4.00 0.07 4.66
CA VAL A 29 -4.50 0.91 5.75
C VAL A 29 -5.93 1.30 5.44
N THR A 30 -6.83 1.02 6.37
CA THR A 30 -8.22 1.46 6.31
C THR A 30 -8.56 2.23 7.58
N GLY A 31 -9.49 3.17 7.47
CA GLY A 31 -9.95 3.94 8.61
C GLY A 31 -11.24 4.68 8.33
N THR A 32 -11.75 5.33 9.36
CA THR A 32 -12.96 6.15 9.31
C THR A 32 -12.66 7.51 9.92
N VAL A 33 -13.12 8.58 9.27
CA VAL A 33 -13.04 9.95 9.76
C VAL A 33 -14.41 10.36 10.29
N THR A 34 -14.47 10.75 11.56
CA THR A 34 -15.68 11.26 12.21
C THR A 34 -15.44 12.65 12.80
N ASP A 35 -16.52 13.42 12.94
CA ASP A 35 -16.52 14.69 13.65
C ASP A 35 -16.61 14.48 15.18
N PRO A 36 -16.51 15.54 16.00
CA PRO A 36 -16.65 15.43 17.45
C PRO A 36 -18.03 14.97 17.94
N ASN A 37 -19.07 15.04 17.09
CA ASN A 37 -20.41 14.54 17.39
C ASN A 37 -20.58 13.06 16.98
N GLY A 38 -19.55 12.44 16.41
CA GLY A 38 -19.57 11.06 15.91
C GLY A 38 -20.13 10.91 14.50
N ALA A 39 -20.44 12.00 13.79
CA ALA A 39 -20.91 11.96 12.41
C ALA A 39 -19.77 11.69 11.43
N ALA A 40 -20.02 10.88 10.40
CA ALA A 40 -19.03 10.59 9.37
C ALA A 40 -18.69 11.84 8.56
N VAL A 41 -17.40 12.09 8.34
CA VAL A 41 -16.92 13.22 7.55
C VAL A 41 -16.72 12.77 6.10
N VAL A 42 -17.60 13.24 5.21
CA VAL A 42 -17.56 12.92 3.77
C VAL A 42 -16.63 13.88 3.02
N GLY A 43 -15.90 13.36 2.03
CA GLY A 43 -15.06 14.17 1.14
C GLY A 43 -13.82 14.78 1.81
N ALA A 44 -13.42 14.32 2.99
CA ALA A 44 -12.17 14.74 3.62
C ALA A 44 -10.98 14.20 2.80
N ALA A 45 -10.01 15.05 2.53
CA ALA A 45 -8.73 14.65 1.95
C ALA A 45 -7.90 13.96 3.03
N VAL A 46 -7.52 12.70 2.77
CA VAL A 46 -6.66 11.90 3.62
C VAL A 46 -5.36 11.71 2.88
N THR A 47 -4.24 12.11 3.48
CA THR A 47 -2.89 11.90 2.96
C THR A 47 -2.14 10.97 3.89
N ILE A 48 -1.60 9.89 3.34
CA ILE A 48 -0.69 8.99 4.04
C ILE A 48 0.74 9.21 3.52
N LYS A 49 1.67 9.48 4.44
CA LYS A 49 3.07 9.78 4.13
C LYS A 49 3.98 8.75 4.76
N ASN A 50 4.83 8.11 3.96
CA ASN A 50 5.87 7.22 4.48
C ASN A 50 6.97 8.06 5.15
N GLU A 51 7.28 7.78 6.42
CA GLU A 51 8.27 8.56 7.17
C GLU A 51 9.71 8.37 6.68
N ALA A 52 10.02 7.20 6.13
CA ALA A 52 11.36 6.87 5.65
C ALA A 52 11.64 7.43 4.25
N THR A 53 10.67 7.39 3.35
CA THR A 53 10.86 7.78 1.93
C THR A 53 10.25 9.14 1.58
N ALA A 54 9.47 9.73 2.48
CA ALA A 54 8.63 10.89 2.23
C ALA A 54 7.62 10.73 1.09
N ALA A 55 7.39 9.51 0.60
CA ALA A 55 6.38 9.23 -0.41
C ALA A 55 4.98 9.47 0.17
N GLU A 56 4.13 10.14 -0.60
CA GLU A 56 2.78 10.53 -0.19
C GLU A 56 1.74 9.94 -1.14
N LEU A 57 0.64 9.47 -0.58
CA LEU A 57 -0.56 9.08 -1.30
C LEU A 57 -1.75 9.81 -0.69
N THR A 58 -2.65 10.28 -1.54
CA THR A 58 -3.86 10.99 -1.10
C THR A 58 -5.09 10.27 -1.62
N THR A 59 -6.12 10.17 -0.77
CA THR A 59 -7.44 9.67 -1.12
C THR A 59 -8.50 10.55 -0.46
N THR A 60 -9.76 10.39 -0.83
CA THR A 60 -10.88 11.09 -0.22
C THR A 60 -11.78 10.12 0.55
N THR A 61 -12.37 10.57 1.65
CA THR A 61 -13.32 9.75 2.41
C THR A 61 -14.63 9.55 1.64
N SER A 62 -15.19 8.36 1.77
CA SER A 62 -16.49 7.99 1.21
C SER A 62 -17.66 8.65 1.94
N ASN A 63 -18.90 8.38 1.49
CA ASN A 63 -20.12 8.83 2.17
C ASN A 63 -20.28 8.25 3.59
N ALA A 64 -19.60 7.15 3.90
CA ALA A 64 -19.54 6.58 5.25
C ALA A 64 -18.35 7.12 6.07
N GLY A 65 -17.61 8.12 5.56
CA GLY A 65 -16.40 8.65 6.18
C GLY A 65 -15.19 7.71 6.10
N THR A 66 -15.29 6.61 5.35
CA THR A 66 -14.23 5.59 5.27
C THR A 66 -13.19 5.94 4.21
N PHE A 67 -11.94 5.53 4.42
CA PHE A 67 -10.87 5.60 3.44
C PHE A 67 -10.04 4.31 3.43
N THR A 68 -9.40 4.03 2.29
CA THR A 68 -8.54 2.86 2.09
C THR A 68 -7.32 3.23 1.27
N PHE A 69 -6.15 2.85 1.76
CA PHE A 69 -4.89 2.82 1.01
C PHE A 69 -4.44 1.37 0.87
N THR A 70 -4.16 0.95 -0.35
CA THR A 70 -3.66 -0.39 -0.67
C THR A 70 -2.23 -0.29 -1.20
N LEU A 71 -1.55 -1.44 -1.30
CA LEU A 71 -0.22 -1.55 -1.89
C LEU A 71 0.84 -0.69 -1.19
N LEU A 72 0.67 -0.46 0.12
CA LEU A 72 1.62 0.29 0.92
C LEU A 72 2.84 -0.59 1.20
N GLN A 73 4.03 -0.02 1.04
CA GLN A 73 5.25 -0.69 1.48
C GLN A 73 5.25 -0.81 3.01
N PRO A 74 5.83 -1.87 3.58
CA PRO A 74 6.00 -1.96 5.01
C PRO A 74 6.84 -0.80 5.54
N GLY A 75 6.41 -0.19 6.64
CA GLY A 75 7.06 0.96 7.22
C GLY A 75 6.16 1.77 8.14
N THR A 76 6.68 2.89 8.63
CA THR A 76 5.92 3.82 9.47
C THR A 76 5.40 4.98 8.63
N TYR A 77 4.15 5.35 8.88
CA TYR A 77 3.44 6.35 8.14
C TYR A 77 2.82 7.41 9.05
N VAL A 78 2.68 8.62 8.51
CA VAL A 78 1.85 9.68 9.08
C VAL A 78 0.57 9.78 8.25
N VAL A 79 -0.58 9.70 8.91
CA VAL A 79 -1.88 9.92 8.27
C VAL A 79 -2.36 11.32 8.63
N THR A 80 -2.61 12.13 7.61
CA THR A 80 -3.12 13.50 7.74
C THR A 80 -4.50 13.58 7.13
N VAL A 81 -5.43 14.22 7.82
CA VAL A 81 -6.80 14.45 7.37
C VAL A 81 -7.08 15.94 7.32
N GLU A 82 -7.61 16.39 6.19
CA GLU A 82 -7.98 17.79 5.93
C GLU A 82 -9.38 17.83 5.31
N ASN A 83 -10.23 18.72 5.83
CA ASN A 83 -11.52 19.01 5.22
C ASN A 83 -11.87 20.48 5.48
N SER A 84 -12.57 21.12 4.54
CA SER A 84 -12.99 22.51 4.68
C SER A 84 -13.88 22.67 5.91
N GLY A 85 -13.62 23.69 6.73
CA GLY A 85 -14.33 23.93 7.97
C GLY A 85 -13.86 23.08 9.17
N PHE A 86 -12.92 22.15 8.97
CA PHE A 86 -12.30 21.36 10.05
C PHE A 86 -10.85 21.76 10.27
N LYS A 87 -10.36 21.58 11.50
CA LYS A 87 -8.92 21.66 11.77
C LYS A 87 -8.24 20.43 11.15
N LYS A 88 -7.08 20.66 10.53
CA LYS A 88 -6.18 19.59 10.08
C LYS A 88 -5.84 18.68 11.27
N SER A 89 -6.00 17.38 11.06
CA SER A 89 -5.64 16.34 12.04
C SER A 89 -4.48 15.50 11.48
N SER A 90 -3.49 15.20 12.30
CA SER A 90 -2.34 14.39 11.91
C SER A 90 -2.08 13.30 12.95
N LEU A 91 -2.00 12.06 12.49
CA LEU A 91 -1.74 10.87 13.28
C LEU A 91 -0.39 10.26 12.84
N PRO A 92 0.71 10.54 13.57
CA PRO A 92 2.00 9.92 13.31
C PRO A 92 2.07 8.49 13.85
N GLY A 93 3.07 7.73 13.39
CA GLY A 93 3.40 6.42 13.97
C GLY A 93 2.52 5.25 13.51
N VAL A 94 1.82 5.37 12.38
CA VAL A 94 1.00 4.28 11.83
C VAL A 94 1.91 3.24 11.18
N VAL A 95 2.06 2.09 11.84
CA VAL A 95 2.91 0.98 11.35
C VAL A 95 2.13 0.12 10.36
N VAL A 96 2.65 0.03 9.14
CA VAL A 96 2.17 -0.88 8.11
C VAL A 96 3.08 -2.10 8.08
N ALA A 97 2.52 -3.26 8.44
CA ALA A 97 3.20 -4.54 8.36
C ALA A 97 2.88 -5.27 7.05
N VAL A 98 3.72 -6.26 6.72
CA VAL A 98 3.45 -7.18 5.62
C VAL A 98 2.22 -8.01 5.96
N SER A 99 1.18 -7.93 5.13
CA SER A 99 0.10 -8.91 5.14
C SER A 99 0.60 -10.19 4.49
N THR A 100 1.07 -11.14 5.29
CA THR A 100 1.30 -12.52 4.80
C THR A 100 -0.03 -13.27 4.92
N SER A 101 -0.68 -13.57 3.79
CA SER A 101 -1.69 -14.63 3.79
C SER A 101 -0.94 -15.95 3.94
N ALA A 102 -1.12 -16.60 5.09
CA ALA A 102 -0.65 -17.97 5.30
C ALA A 102 -1.37 -18.95 4.37
#